data_AF-A0A4P9W1K9-F1
#
_entry.id   AF-A0A4P9W1K9-F1
#
_cell.length_a   1.000
_cell.length_b   1.000
_cell.length_c   1.000
_cell.angle_alpha   90.00
_cell.angle_beta   90.00
_cell.angle_gamma   90.00
#
_symmetry.space_group_name_H-M   'P 1'
#
loop_
_entity.id
_entity.type
_entity.pdbx_description
1 polymer ?
#
loop_
_entity_poly.entity_id
_entity_poly.type
_entity_poly.pdbx_seq_one_letter_code
_entity_poly.pdbx_strand_id
1 'polypeptide(L)'
;MVSIDEITPEDVAAHAAAYRAAAGPVPKDPDALLEDFMKTPLFMTSLPTGEDAEGNETLQALQSLVYEGNPDEIATNFKNQGNDCFQTGKSQYRNAIEYYSKGLAARSEDRKLNSILHSNRAAVNLELANYGKVLTDCAAALRLDVKNIKAFYRSAKALYALDRLKEALNCCDMGLEAAPTNAALKGERERIMKRQAELDELDRKRKERERKKAEDAERLWTAIRVR
;
A
#
# COMPACT_ATOMS: atom_id res chain seq x y z
N MET A 1 8.78 -18.50 -63.59
CA MET A 1 7.53 -19.10 -63.11
C MET A 1 7.64 -20.59 -63.35
N VAL A 2 7.97 -21.37 -62.32
CA VAL A 2 7.95 -22.84 -62.43
C VAL A 2 6.49 -23.25 -62.28
N SER A 3 5.96 -23.88 -63.32
CA SER A 3 4.58 -24.37 -63.39
C SER A 3 4.33 -25.40 -62.29
N ILE A 4 3.19 -25.29 -61.60
CA ILE A 4 2.86 -26.05 -60.39
C ILE A 4 2.31 -27.46 -60.74
N ASP A 5 2.22 -27.80 -62.03
CA ASP A 5 1.46 -28.96 -62.52
C ASP A 5 2.24 -30.28 -62.71
N GLU A 6 3.48 -30.39 -62.23
CA GLU A 6 4.25 -31.66 -62.29
C GLU A 6 4.96 -31.98 -60.98
N ILE A 7 4.30 -31.77 -59.84
CA ILE A 7 4.82 -32.30 -58.57
C ILE A 7 4.41 -33.77 -58.48
N THR A 8 5.35 -34.66 -58.81
CA THR A 8 5.10 -36.10 -58.69
C THR A 8 5.07 -36.51 -57.20
N PRO A 9 4.37 -37.59 -56.82
CA PRO A 9 4.38 -38.10 -55.45
C PRO A 9 5.79 -38.42 -54.94
N GLU A 10 6.71 -38.77 -55.85
CA GLU A 10 8.12 -39.03 -55.58
C GLU A 10 8.89 -37.76 -55.23
N ASP A 11 8.60 -36.64 -55.90
CA ASP A 11 9.19 -35.34 -55.57
C ASP A 11 8.73 -34.83 -54.19
N VAL A 12 7.44 -35.03 -53.86
CA VAL A 12 6.92 -34.74 -52.51
C VAL A 12 7.60 -35.61 -51.46
N ALA A 13 7.79 -36.90 -51.75
CA ALA A 13 8.45 -37.83 -50.85
C ALA A 13 9.93 -37.49 -50.66
N ALA A 14 10.64 -37.11 -51.73
CA ALA A 14 12.03 -36.67 -51.68
C ALA A 14 12.18 -35.36 -50.90
N HIS A 15 11.27 -34.40 -51.09
CA HIS A 15 11.29 -33.14 -50.35
C HIS A 15 10.92 -33.34 -48.87
N ALA A 16 9.95 -34.21 -48.57
CA ALA A 16 9.60 -34.59 -47.19
C ALA A 16 10.73 -35.37 -46.49
N ALA A 17 11.46 -36.21 -47.22
CA ALA A 17 12.63 -36.92 -46.70
C ALA A 17 13.79 -35.95 -46.44
N ALA A 18 14.05 -35.02 -47.35
CA ALA A 18 15.03 -33.95 -47.16
C ALA A 18 14.68 -33.04 -45.97
N TYR A 19 13.40 -32.70 -45.81
CA TYR A 19 12.90 -31.94 -44.65
C TYR A 19 13.07 -32.72 -43.34
N ARG A 20 12.75 -34.02 -43.32
CA ARG A 20 12.97 -34.88 -42.13
C ARG A 20 14.46 -35.09 -41.81
N ALA A 21 15.33 -35.05 -42.81
CA ALA A 21 16.77 -35.14 -42.62
C ALA A 21 17.41 -33.82 -42.16
N ALA A 22 16.81 -32.68 -42.52
CA ALA A 22 17.24 -31.34 -42.11
C ALA A 22 16.61 -30.89 -40.78
N ALA A 23 15.42 -31.41 -40.44
CA ALA A 23 14.84 -31.25 -39.12
C ALA A 23 15.75 -31.97 -38.11
N GLY A 24 16.29 -31.21 -37.15
CA GLY A 24 17.02 -31.76 -36.02
C GLY A 24 16.20 -32.85 -35.31
N PRO A 25 16.83 -33.65 -34.42
CA PRO A 25 16.16 -34.76 -33.77
C PRO A 25 14.80 -34.32 -33.20
N VAL A 26 13.73 -34.91 -33.74
CA VAL A 26 12.37 -34.64 -33.26
C VAL A 26 12.35 -34.98 -31.77
N PRO A 27 11.93 -34.04 -30.89
CA PRO A 27 11.83 -34.30 -29.46
C PRO A 27 11.05 -35.60 -29.26
N LYS A 28 11.61 -36.54 -28.50
CA LYS A 28 11.01 -37.87 -28.29
C LYS A 28 9.62 -37.80 -27.65
N ASP A 29 9.33 -36.67 -26.99
CA ASP A 29 8.04 -36.34 -26.41
C ASP A 29 7.79 -34.82 -26.54
N PRO A 30 6.94 -34.38 -27.47
CA PRO A 30 6.58 -32.97 -27.65
C PRO A 30 5.85 -32.37 -26.44
N ASP A 31 5.09 -33.19 -25.70
CA ASP A 31 4.28 -32.72 -24.58
C ASP A 31 5.18 -32.45 -23.37
N ALA A 32 6.18 -33.30 -23.12
CA ALA A 32 7.19 -33.06 -22.09
C ALA A 32 8.05 -31.82 -22.41
N LEU A 33 8.39 -31.58 -23.69
CA LEU A 33 9.10 -30.37 -24.10
C LEU A 33 8.25 -29.12 -23.87
N LEU A 34 6.96 -29.18 -24.21
CA LEU A 34 6.02 -28.09 -23.98
C LEU A 34 5.87 -27.80 -22.48
N GLU A 35 5.82 -28.84 -21.64
CA GLU A 35 5.77 -28.70 -20.19
C GLU A 35 7.01 -28.00 -19.63
N ASP A 36 8.21 -28.34 -20.13
CA ASP A 36 9.44 -27.64 -19.76
C ASP A 36 9.48 -26.19 -20.27
N PHE A 37 8.97 -25.91 -21.47
CA PHE A 37 8.83 -24.52 -21.95
C PHE A 37 7.86 -23.73 -21.07
N MET A 38 6.74 -24.30 -20.65
CA MET A 38 5.79 -23.64 -19.76
C MET A 38 6.36 -23.36 -18.37
N LYS A 39 7.44 -24.03 -17.96
CA LYS A 39 8.20 -23.68 -16.74
C LYS A 39 9.09 -22.47 -16.92
N THR A 40 9.37 -21.99 -18.13
CA THR A 40 10.20 -20.79 -18.30
C THR A 40 9.35 -19.51 -18.24
N PRO A 41 9.72 -18.49 -17.44
CA PRO A 41 8.90 -17.29 -17.21
C PRO A 41 8.49 -16.53 -18.47
N LEU A 42 9.27 -16.63 -19.55
CA LEU A 42 8.97 -16.01 -20.83
C LEU A 42 7.76 -16.64 -21.55
N PHE A 43 7.47 -17.92 -21.30
CA PHE A 43 6.43 -18.69 -21.97
C PHE A 43 5.30 -19.13 -21.02
N MET A 44 5.40 -18.81 -19.73
CA MET A 44 4.33 -19.04 -18.75
C MET A 44 3.03 -18.34 -19.15
N THR A 45 1.93 -19.08 -19.18
CA THR A 45 0.58 -18.52 -19.40
C THR A 45 -0.08 -18.01 -18.12
N SER A 46 0.43 -18.43 -16.96
CA SER A 46 0.01 -17.98 -15.63
C SER A 46 1.16 -18.11 -14.63
N LEU A 47 1.20 -17.26 -13.60
CA LEU A 47 2.17 -17.41 -12.52
C LEU A 47 1.86 -18.67 -11.69
N PRO A 48 2.84 -19.58 -11.50
CA PRO A 48 2.68 -20.68 -10.56
C PRO A 48 2.51 -20.15 -9.13
N THR A 49 1.76 -20.86 -8.28
CA THR A 49 1.51 -20.48 -6.88
C THR A 49 1.79 -21.64 -5.95
N GLY A 50 2.41 -21.39 -4.80
CA GLY A 50 2.73 -22.43 -3.82
C GLY A 50 3.99 -23.21 -4.19
N GLU A 51 3.96 -24.54 -4.00
CA GLU A 51 5.12 -25.44 -4.20
C GLU A 51 5.67 -25.36 -5.64
N ASP A 52 4.81 -25.16 -6.64
CA ASP A 52 5.21 -25.03 -8.05
C ASP A 52 5.99 -23.73 -8.35
N ALA A 53 5.76 -22.67 -7.57
CA ALA A 53 6.50 -21.42 -7.68
C ALA A 53 7.87 -21.52 -6.99
N GLU A 54 7.92 -22.22 -5.87
CA GLU A 54 9.15 -22.46 -5.10
C GLU A 54 10.08 -23.45 -5.81
N GLY A 55 9.56 -24.42 -6.57
CA GLY A 55 10.36 -25.36 -7.35
C GLY A 55 10.95 -24.79 -8.65
N ASN A 56 10.56 -23.58 -9.06
CA ASN A 56 11.00 -23.00 -10.32
C ASN A 56 12.26 -22.12 -10.15
N GLU A 57 13.43 -22.72 -10.40
CA GLU A 57 14.73 -22.05 -10.28
C GLU A 57 14.83 -20.77 -11.14
N THR A 58 14.30 -20.80 -12.37
CA THR A 58 14.36 -19.63 -13.26
C THR A 58 13.49 -18.48 -12.76
N LEU A 59 12.31 -18.78 -12.21
CA LEU A 59 11.44 -17.78 -11.60
C LEU A 59 12.12 -17.18 -10.36
N GLN A 60 12.74 -18.00 -9.51
CA GLN A 60 13.49 -17.53 -8.34
C GLN A 60 14.69 -16.66 -8.70
N ALA A 61 15.44 -17.03 -9.75
CA ALA A 61 16.56 -16.22 -10.23
C ALA A 61 16.07 -14.84 -10.70
N LEU A 62 14.97 -14.79 -11.47
CA LEU A 62 14.32 -13.54 -11.87
C LEU A 62 13.77 -12.73 -10.70
N GLN A 63 13.25 -13.39 -9.66
CA GLN A 63 12.75 -12.72 -8.47
C GLN A 63 13.90 -12.14 -7.63
N SER A 64 15.06 -12.80 -7.63
CA SER A 64 16.28 -12.34 -6.98
C SER A 64 16.88 -11.11 -7.69
N LEU A 65 16.79 -11.05 -9.03
CA LEU A 65 17.18 -9.90 -9.84
C LEU A 65 16.46 -8.61 -9.43
N VAL A 66 15.24 -8.67 -8.89
CA VAL A 66 14.52 -7.49 -8.37
C VAL A 66 15.25 -6.84 -7.18
N TYR A 67 16.06 -7.62 -6.46
CA TYR A 67 16.88 -7.18 -5.33
C TYR A 67 18.37 -7.04 -5.68
N GLU A 68 18.75 -7.20 -6.96
CA GLU A 68 20.10 -6.92 -7.43
C GLU A 68 20.25 -5.43 -7.75
N GLY A 69 21.08 -4.73 -6.98
CA GLY A 69 21.35 -3.31 -7.19
C GLY A 69 21.65 -2.57 -5.89
N ASN A 70 21.78 -1.25 -5.99
CA ASN A 70 21.89 -0.39 -4.81
C ASN A 70 20.56 -0.44 -4.02
N PRO A 71 20.59 -0.71 -2.70
CA PRO A 71 19.41 -0.64 -1.82
C PRO A 71 18.51 0.59 -2.02
N ASP A 72 19.10 1.75 -2.30
CA ASP A 72 18.36 3.00 -2.53
C ASP A 72 17.58 3.00 -3.86
N GLU A 73 18.14 2.40 -4.90
CA GLU A 73 17.50 2.25 -6.21
C GLU A 73 16.35 1.25 -6.13
N ILE A 74 16.57 0.12 -5.44
CA ILE A 74 15.55 -0.90 -5.19
C ILE A 74 14.37 -0.29 -4.43
N ALA A 75 14.65 0.42 -3.34
CA ALA A 75 13.63 1.12 -2.55
C ALA A 75 12.88 2.17 -3.39
N THR A 76 13.58 2.89 -4.27
CA THR A 76 12.98 3.87 -5.17
C THR A 76 12.09 3.23 -6.24
N ASN A 77 12.49 2.10 -6.80
CA ASN A 77 11.70 1.35 -7.77
C ASN A 77 10.38 0.87 -7.13
N PHE A 78 10.47 0.23 -5.96
CA PHE A 78 9.28 -0.20 -5.22
C PHE A 78 8.38 0.95 -4.79
N LYS A 79 8.95 2.11 -4.42
CA LYS A 79 8.18 3.33 -4.17
C LYS A 79 7.35 3.72 -5.39
N ASN A 80 7.93 3.68 -6.59
CA ASN A 80 7.25 4.06 -7.83
C ASN A 80 6.12 3.06 -8.16
N GLN A 81 6.40 1.75 -8.11
CA GLN A 81 5.38 0.71 -8.31
C GLN A 81 4.20 0.83 -7.32
N GLY A 82 4.51 1.13 -6.05
CA GLY A 82 3.49 1.41 -5.04
C GLY A 82 2.67 2.66 -5.34
N ASN A 83 3.28 3.71 -5.90
CA ASN A 83 2.57 4.92 -6.31
C ASN A 83 1.63 4.65 -7.49
N ASP A 84 2.07 3.86 -8.47
CA ASP A 84 1.25 3.50 -9.65
C ASP A 84 0.03 2.67 -9.23
N CYS A 85 0.23 1.72 -8.31
CA CYS A 85 -0.87 0.97 -7.70
C CYS A 85 -1.83 1.90 -6.93
N PHE A 86 -1.29 2.85 -6.17
CA PHE A 86 -2.12 3.81 -5.43
C PHE A 86 -2.94 4.72 -6.36
N GLN A 87 -2.37 5.15 -7.49
CA GLN A 87 -3.06 5.94 -8.52
C GLN A 87 -4.14 5.15 -9.25
N THR A 88 -3.94 3.84 -9.45
CA THR A 88 -4.93 2.94 -10.08
C THR A 88 -6.21 2.84 -9.25
N GLY A 89 -6.11 2.99 -7.92
CA GLY A 89 -7.25 3.09 -7.02
C GLY A 89 -7.48 1.85 -6.14
N LYS A 90 -8.69 1.73 -5.60
CA LYS A 90 -9.00 0.85 -4.46
C LYS A 90 -8.68 -0.63 -4.68
N SER A 91 -8.82 -1.13 -5.91
CA SER A 91 -8.52 -2.53 -6.26
C SER A 91 -7.04 -2.87 -6.04
N GLN A 92 -6.14 -1.89 -6.11
CA GLN A 92 -4.69 -2.09 -6.03
C GLN A 92 -4.08 -1.63 -4.70
N TYR A 93 -4.90 -1.23 -3.71
CA TYR A 93 -4.39 -0.74 -2.42
C TYR A 93 -3.60 -1.80 -1.63
N ARG A 94 -4.00 -3.07 -1.72
CA ARG A 94 -3.23 -4.16 -1.09
C ARG A 94 -1.83 -4.29 -1.70
N ASN A 95 -1.75 -4.26 -3.03
CA ASN A 95 -0.49 -4.34 -3.76
C ASN A 95 0.38 -3.10 -3.49
N ALA A 96 -0.21 -1.91 -3.41
CA ALA A 96 0.52 -0.69 -3.04
C ALA A 96 1.19 -0.83 -1.65
N ILE A 97 0.48 -1.35 -0.65
CA ILE A 97 1.04 -1.60 0.70
C ILE A 97 2.19 -2.60 0.64
N GLU A 98 2.05 -3.65 -0.16
CA GLU A 98 3.09 -4.66 -0.33
C GLU A 98 4.35 -4.06 -0.96
N TYR A 99 4.22 -3.31 -2.05
CA TYR A 99 5.36 -2.64 -2.69
C TYR A 99 6.05 -1.65 -1.77
N TYR A 100 5.32 -0.80 -1.04
CA TYR A 100 5.97 0.08 -0.05
C TYR A 100 6.68 -0.71 1.06
N SER A 101 6.14 -1.86 1.46
CA SER A 101 6.77 -2.71 2.47
C SER A 101 8.03 -3.40 1.94
N LYS A 102 8.03 -3.85 0.68
CA LYS A 102 9.23 -4.35 -0.02
C LYS A 102 10.30 -3.27 -0.14
N GLY A 103 9.90 -2.03 -0.46
CA GLY A 103 10.81 -0.88 -0.49
C GLY A 103 11.48 -0.61 0.86
N LEU A 104 10.73 -0.72 1.97
CA LEU A 104 11.29 -0.60 3.33
C LEU A 104 12.19 -1.80 3.69
N ALA A 105 11.88 -2.99 3.17
CA ALA A 105 12.68 -4.19 3.40
C ALA A 105 14.02 -4.18 2.65
N ALA A 106 14.17 -3.33 1.62
CA ALA A 106 15.43 -3.14 0.90
C ALA A 106 16.54 -2.49 1.75
N ARG A 107 16.20 -1.94 2.93
CA ARG A 107 17.15 -1.33 3.89
C ARG A 107 18.03 -0.22 3.29
N SER A 108 17.42 0.63 2.46
CA SER A 108 18.03 1.88 1.98
C SER A 108 18.59 2.71 3.14
N GLU A 109 19.76 3.34 2.94
CA GLU A 109 20.36 4.23 3.94
C GLU A 109 19.75 5.64 3.89
N ASP A 110 19.05 5.98 2.81
CA ASP A 110 18.35 7.24 2.66
C ASP A 110 17.15 7.34 3.63
N ARG A 111 17.39 8.02 4.75
CA ARG A 111 16.35 8.30 5.78
C ARG A 111 15.15 9.04 5.19
N LYS A 112 15.35 9.93 4.22
CA LYS A 112 14.26 10.70 3.59
C LYS A 112 13.41 9.80 2.71
N LEU A 113 14.02 8.93 1.92
CA LEU A 113 13.31 7.93 1.13
C LEU A 113 12.48 6.99 2.02
N ASN A 114 13.08 6.48 3.09
CA ASN A 114 12.38 5.64 4.06
C ASN A 114 11.21 6.38 4.74
N SER A 115 11.38 7.67 5.07
CA SER A 115 10.28 8.50 5.58
C SER A 115 9.14 8.62 4.57
N ILE A 116 9.46 8.83 3.29
CA ILE A 116 8.46 8.90 2.21
C ILE A 116 7.73 7.57 2.06
N LEU A 117 8.43 6.43 2.09
CA LEU A 117 7.84 5.09 1.98
C LEU A 117 6.83 4.83 3.11
N HIS A 118 7.20 5.10 4.36
CA HIS A 118 6.27 5.01 5.49
C HIS A 118 5.07 5.94 5.32
N SER A 119 5.32 7.19 4.92
CA SER A 119 4.29 8.21 4.72
C SER A 119 3.31 7.82 3.60
N ASN A 120 3.78 7.18 2.52
CA ASN A 120 2.96 6.68 1.43
C ASN A 120 2.17 5.43 1.82
N ARG A 121 2.78 4.49 2.54
CA ARG A 121 2.06 3.33 3.10
C ARG A 121 0.96 3.76 4.07
N ALA A 122 1.21 4.80 4.87
CA ALA A 122 0.20 5.42 5.73
C ALA A 122 -0.96 6.02 4.91
N ALA A 123 -0.70 6.60 3.74
CA ALA A 123 -1.74 7.13 2.87
C ALA A 123 -2.73 6.05 2.42
N VAL A 124 -2.21 4.89 1.98
CA VAL A 124 -3.06 3.77 1.55
C VAL A 124 -3.86 3.22 2.73
N ASN A 125 -3.22 3.07 3.89
CA ASN A 125 -3.91 2.60 5.10
C ASN A 125 -4.99 3.59 5.58
N LEU A 126 -4.82 4.89 5.33
CA LEU A 126 -5.83 5.89 5.65
C LEU A 126 -7.07 5.72 4.77
N GLU A 127 -6.91 5.45 3.47
CA GLU A 127 -8.02 5.16 2.56
C GLU A 127 -8.73 3.84 2.89
N LEU A 128 -8.02 2.88 3.49
CA LEU A 128 -8.57 1.62 4.00
C LEU A 128 -9.14 1.73 5.42
N ALA A 129 -9.14 2.93 6.03
CA ALA A 129 -9.57 3.16 7.41
C ALA A 129 -8.80 2.37 8.50
N ASN A 130 -7.58 1.93 8.20
CA ASN A 130 -6.69 1.24 9.13
C ASN A 130 -5.93 2.23 10.03
N TYR A 131 -6.65 3.04 10.81
CA TYR A 131 -6.09 4.20 11.52
C TYR A 131 -4.92 3.87 12.46
N GLY A 132 -4.95 2.73 13.16
CA GLY A 132 -3.83 2.31 14.02
C GLY A 132 -2.52 2.09 13.24
N LYS A 133 -2.60 1.52 12.02
CA LYS A 133 -1.43 1.36 11.14
C LYS A 133 -0.95 2.70 10.61
N VAL A 134 -1.86 3.62 10.28
CA VAL A 134 -1.52 4.99 9.87
C VAL A 134 -0.66 5.68 10.92
N LEU A 135 -1.07 5.62 12.20
CA LEU A 135 -0.31 6.26 13.28
C LEU A 135 1.08 5.65 13.46
N THR A 136 1.18 4.32 13.34
CA THR A 136 2.46 3.61 13.43
C THR A 136 3.40 4.02 12.30
N ASP A 137 2.90 4.04 11.07
CA ASP A 137 3.67 4.44 9.89
C ASP A 137 4.05 5.92 9.91
N CYS A 138 3.13 6.81 10.28
CA CYS A 138 3.42 8.24 10.40
C CYS A 138 4.43 8.53 11.52
N ALA A 139 4.37 7.83 12.65
CA ALA A 139 5.37 7.95 13.71
C ALA A 139 6.77 7.50 13.22
N ALA A 140 6.85 6.39 12.48
CA ALA A 140 8.11 5.95 11.87
C ALA A 140 8.63 6.98 10.85
N ALA A 141 7.75 7.53 10.00
CA ALA A 141 8.11 8.56 9.03
C ALA A 141 8.69 9.82 9.70
N LEU A 142 8.06 10.28 10.80
CA LEU A 142 8.49 11.48 11.52
C LEU A 142 9.78 11.29 12.32
N ARG A 143 10.09 10.06 12.78
CA ARG A 143 11.39 9.73 13.39
C ARG A 143 12.55 9.84 12.39
N LEU A 144 12.25 9.62 11.11
CA LEU A 144 13.23 9.68 10.03
C LEU A 144 13.35 11.10 9.45
N ASP A 145 12.21 11.75 9.20
CA ASP A 145 12.13 13.13 8.72
C ASP A 145 11.02 13.91 9.46
N VAL A 146 11.44 14.76 10.39
CA VAL A 146 10.55 15.63 11.17
C VAL A 146 9.86 16.70 10.33
N LYS A 147 10.34 16.96 9.11
CA LYS A 147 9.74 17.94 8.19
C LYS A 147 8.71 17.33 7.25
N ASN A 148 8.35 16.05 7.44
CA ASN A 148 7.36 15.37 6.60
C ASN A 148 5.94 15.85 6.94
N ILE A 149 5.53 16.98 6.35
CA ILE A 149 4.22 17.61 6.57
C ILE A 149 3.07 16.64 6.24
N LYS A 150 3.25 15.77 5.23
CA LYS A 150 2.23 14.80 4.84
C LYS A 150 1.99 13.75 5.93
N ALA A 151 3.02 13.39 6.70
CA ALA A 151 2.86 12.48 7.85
C ALA A 151 2.01 13.14 8.95
N PHE A 152 2.26 14.41 9.29
CA PHE A 152 1.42 15.15 10.25
C PHE A 152 -0.05 15.23 9.81
N TYR A 153 -0.29 15.58 8.55
CA TYR A 153 -1.66 15.67 8.01
C TYR A 153 -2.40 14.33 8.09
N ARG A 154 -1.74 13.23 7.74
CA ARG A 154 -2.35 11.88 7.80
C ARG A 154 -2.57 11.42 9.23
N SER A 155 -1.66 11.70 10.16
CA SER A 155 -1.85 11.46 11.59
C SER A 155 -3.06 12.21 12.14
N ALA A 156 -3.20 13.50 11.80
CA ALA A 156 -4.32 14.32 12.24
C ALA A 156 -5.66 13.75 11.75
N LYS A 157 -5.75 13.36 10.47
CA LYS A 157 -6.97 12.71 9.92
C LYS A 157 -7.29 11.39 10.61
N ALA A 158 -6.28 10.56 10.88
CA ALA A 158 -6.47 9.28 11.57
C ALA A 158 -6.93 9.49 13.02
N LEU A 159 -6.33 10.44 13.75
CA LEU A 159 -6.72 10.77 15.13
C LEU A 159 -8.12 11.38 15.20
N TYR A 160 -8.48 12.22 14.24
CA TYR A 160 -9.85 12.75 14.11
C TYR A 160 -10.88 11.63 13.90
N ALA A 161 -10.56 10.64 13.05
CA ALA A 161 -11.44 9.48 12.85
C ALA A 161 -11.57 8.60 14.10
N LEU A 162 -10.54 8.56 14.95
CA LEU A 162 -10.53 7.87 16.24
C LEU A 162 -11.11 8.72 17.40
N ASP A 163 -11.66 9.91 17.11
CA ASP A 163 -12.19 10.87 18.10
C ASP A 163 -11.16 11.36 19.15
N ARG A 164 -9.86 11.22 18.83
CA ARG A 164 -8.73 11.69 19.66
C ARG A 164 -8.35 13.12 19.28
N LEU A 165 -9.31 14.04 19.44
CA LEU A 165 -9.24 15.40 18.88
C LEU A 165 -8.07 16.24 19.41
N LYS A 166 -7.75 16.14 20.72
CA LYS A 166 -6.63 16.87 21.32
C LYS A 166 -5.30 16.51 20.68
N GLU A 167 -5.08 15.23 20.44
CA GLU A 167 -3.86 14.73 19.80
C GLU A 167 -3.84 15.09 18.32
N ALA A 168 -4.99 15.07 17.65
CA ALA A 168 -5.12 15.51 16.27
C ALA A 168 -4.73 16.99 16.11
N LEU A 169 -5.17 17.87 17.03
CA LEU A 169 -4.77 19.28 17.07
C LEU A 169 -3.26 19.43 17.24
N ASN A 170 -2.67 18.69 18.20
CA ASN A 170 -1.23 18.73 18.41
C ASN A 170 -0.44 18.32 17.15
N CYS A 171 -0.89 17.29 16.42
CA CYS A 171 -0.30 16.93 15.13
C CYS A 171 -0.42 18.06 14.09
N CYS A 172 -1.56 18.74 14.04
CA CYS A 172 -1.73 19.90 13.14
C CYS A 172 -0.82 21.06 13.52
N ASP A 173 -0.73 21.39 14.81
CA ASP A 173 0.10 22.49 15.31
C ASP A 173 1.58 22.23 15.01
N MET A 174 2.10 21.04 15.34
CA MET A 174 3.48 20.64 15.01
C MET A 174 3.74 20.68 13.49
N GLY A 175 2.78 20.25 12.68
CA GLY A 175 2.91 20.33 11.22
C GLY A 175 2.92 21.77 10.69
N LEU A 176 2.17 22.67 11.31
CA LEU A 176 2.11 24.09 10.96
C LEU A 176 3.32 24.88 11.46
N GLU A 177 3.96 24.46 12.56
CA GLU A 177 5.27 25.01 12.96
C GLU A 177 6.32 24.76 11.88
N ALA A 178 6.33 23.56 11.28
CA ALA A 178 7.23 23.22 10.19
C ALA A 178 6.83 23.88 8.85
N ALA A 179 5.53 24.07 8.59
CA ALA A 179 5.02 24.66 7.36
C ALA A 179 3.79 25.56 7.59
N PRO A 180 4.00 26.83 8.01
CA PRO A 180 2.92 27.73 8.42
C PRO A 180 1.94 28.10 7.30
N THR A 181 2.32 27.90 6.04
CA THR A 181 1.51 28.23 4.86
C THR A 181 0.68 27.05 4.34
N ASN A 182 0.78 25.87 4.95
CA ASN A 182 0.08 24.69 4.48
C ASN A 182 -1.44 24.79 4.70
N ALA A 183 -2.19 25.04 3.62
CA ALA A 183 -3.65 25.21 3.66
C ALA A 183 -4.39 23.93 4.10
N ALA A 184 -3.91 22.75 3.71
CA ALA A 184 -4.56 21.48 4.07
C ALA A 184 -4.53 21.22 5.58
N LEU A 185 -3.40 21.49 6.24
CA LEU A 185 -3.28 21.39 7.69
C LEU A 185 -4.13 22.42 8.43
N LYS A 186 -4.20 23.66 7.93
CA LYS A 186 -5.08 24.70 8.51
C LYS A 186 -6.54 24.29 8.46
N GLY A 187 -6.99 23.82 7.30
CA GLY A 187 -8.37 23.36 7.12
C GLY A 187 -8.71 22.16 8.01
N GLU A 188 -7.79 21.19 8.15
CA GLU A 188 -8.01 20.06 9.05
C GLU A 188 -8.04 20.51 10.53
N ARG A 189 -7.14 21.42 10.92
CA ARG A 189 -7.12 22.00 12.28
C ARG A 189 -8.42 22.70 12.62
N GLU A 190 -8.93 23.56 11.73
CA GLU A 190 -10.21 24.25 11.91
C GLU A 190 -11.37 23.26 12.07
N ARG A 191 -11.40 22.21 11.25
CA ARG A 191 -12.40 21.13 11.35
C ARG A 191 -12.33 20.42 12.70
N ILE A 192 -11.14 20.11 13.20
CA ILE A 192 -10.94 19.48 14.50
C ILE A 192 -11.38 20.42 15.63
N MET A 193 -10.99 21.69 15.58
CA MET A 193 -11.37 22.71 16.57
C MET A 193 -12.88 22.90 16.67
N LYS A 194 -13.57 22.94 15.52
CA LYS A 194 -15.04 23.03 15.50
C LYS A 194 -15.69 21.85 16.21
N ARG A 195 -15.26 20.63 15.90
CA ARG A 195 -15.78 19.41 16.55
C ARG A 195 -15.47 19.40 18.05
N GLN A 196 -14.27 19.82 18.45
CA GLN A 196 -13.89 19.90 19.87
C GLN A 196 -14.80 20.88 20.62
N ALA A 197 -15.05 22.07 20.07
CA ALA A 197 -15.94 23.06 20.68
C ALA A 197 -17.39 22.57 20.80
N GLU A 198 -17.89 21.84 19.79
CA GLU A 198 -19.22 21.22 19.84
C GLU A 198 -19.33 20.19 20.97
N LEU A 199 -18.32 19.33 21.14
CA LEU A 199 -18.28 18.34 22.21
C LEU A 199 -18.14 19.00 23.60
N ASP A 200 -17.28 20.01 23.74
CA ASP A 200 -17.09 20.72 25.00
C ASP A 200 -18.38 21.45 25.44
N GLU A 201 -19.12 22.04 24.50
CA GLU A 201 -20.40 22.67 24.78
C GLU A 201 -21.48 21.66 25.18
N LEU A 202 -21.50 20.49 24.55
CA LEU A 202 -22.40 19.40 24.92
C LEU A 202 -22.10 18.91 26.35
N ASP A 203 -20.83 18.70 26.67
CA ASP A 203 -20.37 18.29 28.00
C ASP A 203 -20.69 19.35 29.06
N ARG A 204 -20.53 20.64 28.73
CA ARG A 204 -20.89 21.75 29.63
C ARG A 204 -22.38 21.73 29.95
N LYS A 205 -23.24 21.61 28.94
CA LYS A 205 -24.70 21.51 29.12
C LYS A 205 -25.11 20.28 29.92
N ARG A 206 -24.46 19.13 29.68
CA ARG A 206 -24.71 17.89 30.42
C ARG A 206 -24.39 18.08 31.91
N LYS A 207 -23.20 18.59 32.23
CA LYS A 207 -22.77 18.86 33.61
C LYS A 207 -23.68 19.87 34.32
N GLU A 208 -24.15 20.90 33.62
CA GLU A 208 -25.08 21.87 34.20
C GLU A 208 -26.44 21.25 34.56
N ARG A 209 -26.98 20.37 33.70
CA ARG A 209 -28.23 19.64 33.96
C ARG A 209 -28.08 18.66 35.12
N GLU A 210 -26.95 17.95 35.17
CA GLU A 210 -26.63 17.03 36.27
C GLU A 210 -26.50 17.80 37.59
N ARG A 211 -25.84 18.97 37.59
CA ARG A 211 -25.72 19.85 38.76
C ARG A 211 -27.09 20.34 39.24
N LYS A 212 -27.95 20.86 38.35
CA LYS A 212 -29.32 21.31 38.71
C LYS A 212 -30.15 20.18 39.31
N LYS A 213 -30.11 18.99 38.70
CA LYS A 213 -30.80 17.81 39.24
C LYS A 213 -30.28 17.42 40.63
N ALA A 214 -28.97 17.51 40.86
CA ALA A 214 -28.37 17.23 42.17
C ALA A 214 -28.80 18.27 43.23
N GLU A 215 -28.77 19.57 42.88
CA GLU A 215 -29.24 20.66 43.74
C GLU A 215 -30.73 20.49 44.10
N ASP A 216 -31.58 20.17 43.12
CA ASP A 216 -33.01 19.97 43.36
C ASP A 216 -33.29 18.71 44.20
N ALA A 217 -32.53 17.62 43.98
CA ALA A 217 -32.62 16.42 44.79
C ALA A 217 -32.19 16.68 46.25
N GLU A 218 -31.13 17.45 46.46
CA GLU A 218 -30.67 17.85 47.79
C GLU A 218 -31.70 18.74 48.51
N ARG A 219 -32.31 19.69 47.80
CA ARG A 219 -33.40 20.53 48.32
C ARG A 219 -34.61 19.70 48.75
N LEU A 220 -35.02 18.73 47.94
CA LEU A 220 -36.12 17.84 48.29
C LEU A 220 -35.79 16.98 49.50
N TRP A 221 -34.59 16.40 49.54
CA TRP A 221 -34.15 15.55 50.63
C TRP A 221 -34.06 16.30 51.96
N THR A 222 -33.53 17.52 51.94
CA THR A 222 -33.48 18.38 53.12
C THR A 222 -34.88 18.77 53.62
N ALA A 223 -35.82 19.05 52.72
CA ALA A 223 -37.22 19.32 53.08
C ALA A 223 -37.93 18.13 53.71
N ILE A 224 -37.66 16.89 53.24
CA ILE A 224 -38.22 15.67 53.84
C ILE A 224 -37.64 15.42 55.24
N ARG A 225 -36.34 15.67 55.45
CA ARG A 225 -35.66 15.39 56.73
C ARG A 225 -36.07 16.32 57.88
N VAL A 226 -36.52 17.54 57.56
CA VAL A 226 -36.92 18.55 58.57
C VAL A 226 -38.38 18.38 59.02
N ARG A 227 -39.15 17.49 58.38
CA ARG A 227 -40.53 17.15 58.75
C ARG A 227 -40.59 15.94 59.67
#